data_AF-A0A7V3CUS7-F1
#
_entry.id   AF-A0A7V3CUS7-F1
#
_cell.length_a   1.000
_cell.length_b   1.000
_cell.length_c   1.000
_cell.angle_alpha   90.00
_cell.angle_beta   90.00
_cell.angle_gamma   90.00
#
_symmetry.space_group_name_H-M   'P 1'
#
loop_
_entity.id
_entity.type
_entity.pdbx_description
1 polymer ?
#
loop_
_entity_poly.entity_id
_entity_poly.type
_entity_poly.pdbx_seq_one_letter_code
_entity_poly.pdbx_strand_id
1 'polypeptide(L)'
;MEHAICIVCSNKQLNPLKNYKRAFLVKCSACGMVFSKKIPSGDDLTKIYTNYPRFTSLPPLTVKRYHELLDKMESFRQTNNLLDLGCSNGLFLECAKQRGWNVFGTEYAQESIDYCANKDIKVFKSDQLPNEFFKLSFDVVTSFEVIEHINNPNEDLALVN
;
A
#
# COMPACT_ATOMS: atom_id res chain seq x y z
N MET A 1 -19.22 10.08 0.41
CA MET A 1 -18.86 11.30 1.18
C MET A 1 -17.87 12.12 0.34
N GLU A 2 -17.51 13.33 0.76
CA GLU A 2 -16.50 14.14 0.06
C GLU A 2 -15.47 14.70 1.03
N HIS A 3 -14.22 14.80 0.58
CA HIS A 3 -13.18 15.54 1.29
C HIS A 3 -13.48 17.04 1.23
N ALA A 4 -13.54 17.68 2.41
CA ALA A 4 -13.69 19.14 2.54
C ALA A 4 -12.35 19.89 2.60
N ILE A 5 -11.26 19.18 2.84
CA ILE A 5 -9.89 19.68 2.98
C ILE A 5 -8.91 18.81 2.19
N CYS A 6 -7.71 19.32 1.94
CA CYS A 6 -6.63 18.56 1.32
C CYS A 6 -6.21 17.37 2.20
N ILE A 7 -6.15 16.17 1.60
CA ILE A 7 -5.79 14.92 2.28
C ILE A 7 -4.33 14.82 2.75
N VAL A 8 -3.48 15.79 2.38
CA VAL A 8 -2.06 15.85 2.78
C VAL A 8 -1.79 17.00 3.75
N CYS A 9 -2.20 18.23 3.41
CA CYS A 9 -1.84 19.44 4.18
C CYS A 9 -3.02 20.13 4.88
N SER A 10 -4.23 19.57 4.82
CA SER A 10 -5.44 20.09 5.47
C SER A 10 -5.91 21.48 5.00
N ASN A 11 -5.30 22.05 3.96
CA ASN A 11 -5.76 23.30 3.35
C ASN A 11 -7.19 23.16 2.79
N LYS A 12 -8.01 24.22 2.95
CA LYS A 12 -9.42 24.25 2.53
C LYS A 12 -9.61 24.62 1.06
N GLN A 13 -8.62 25.27 0.43
CA GLN A 13 -8.77 25.75 -0.93
C GLN A 13 -8.43 24.65 -1.95
N LEU A 14 -9.48 24.04 -2.49
CA LEU A 14 -9.43 22.95 -3.47
C LEU A 14 -10.03 23.40 -4.80
N ASN A 15 -9.25 23.30 -5.88
CA ASN A 15 -9.65 23.72 -7.21
C ASN A 15 -10.01 22.49 -8.08
N PRO A 16 -11.27 22.34 -8.54
CA PRO A 16 -11.65 21.25 -9.43
C PRO A 16 -10.87 21.26 -10.76
N LEU A 17 -10.42 20.08 -11.19
CA LEU A 17 -9.76 19.92 -12.49
C LEU A 17 -10.80 19.75 -13.60
N LYS A 18 -10.93 20.75 -14.46
CA LYS A 18 -12.00 20.85 -15.47
C LYS A 18 -12.07 19.65 -16.42
N ASN A 19 -10.94 19.05 -16.78
CA ASN A 19 -10.88 17.92 -17.72
C ASN A 19 -11.17 16.56 -17.05
N TYR A 20 -11.27 16.51 -15.73
CA TYR A 20 -11.39 15.26 -14.95
C TYR A 20 -12.63 15.25 -14.04
N LYS A 21 -13.70 15.96 -14.43
CA LYS A 21 -14.94 16.06 -13.65
C LYS A 21 -15.56 14.71 -13.32
N ARG A 22 -15.50 13.73 -14.24
CA ARG A 22 -16.02 12.36 -14.02
C ARG A 22 -15.29 11.61 -12.91
N ALA A 23 -14.01 11.91 -12.70
CA ALA A 23 -13.18 11.34 -11.66
C ALA A 23 -13.14 12.23 -10.39
N PHE A 24 -13.93 13.30 -10.34
CA PHE A 24 -14.02 14.22 -9.20
C PHE A 24 -12.67 14.79 -8.75
N LEU A 25 -11.69 14.93 -9.65
CA LEU A 25 -10.35 15.37 -9.27
C LEU A 25 -10.32 16.86 -8.88
N VAL A 26 -9.64 17.14 -7.77
CA VAL A 26 -9.36 18.48 -7.26
C VAL A 26 -7.86 18.63 -7.03
N LYS A 27 -7.34 19.85 -7.19
CA LYS A 27 -5.96 20.23 -6.86
C LYS A 27 -5.95 21.18 -5.66
N CYS A 28 -5.14 20.85 -4.65
CA CYS A 28 -4.89 21.76 -3.53
C CYS A 28 -4.07 22.98 -4.00
N SER A 29 -4.47 24.18 -3.59
CA SER A 29 -3.73 25.41 -3.93
C SER A 29 -2.42 25.59 -3.16
N ALA A 30 -2.30 25.00 -1.96
CA ALA A 30 -1.14 25.16 -1.09
C ALA A 30 -0.02 24.17 -1.44
N CYS A 31 -0.29 22.86 -1.37
CA CYS A 31 0.73 21.83 -1.62
C CYS A 31 0.72 21.25 -3.05
N GLY A 32 -0.28 21.61 -3.88
CA GLY A 32 -0.37 21.12 -5.25
C GLY A 32 -0.90 19.69 -5.41
N MET A 33 -1.14 18.94 -4.32
CA MET A 33 -1.67 17.57 -4.37
C MET A 33 -2.96 17.49 -5.19
N VAL A 34 -3.04 16.47 -6.05
CA VAL A 34 -4.23 16.15 -6.85
C VAL A 34 -4.83 14.85 -6.33
N PHE A 35 -6.14 14.85 -6.06
CA PHE A 35 -6.84 13.69 -5.51
C PHE A 35 -8.33 13.71 -5.89
N SER A 36 -9.01 12.57 -5.77
CA SER A 36 -10.47 12.50 -5.92
C SER A 36 -11.13 13.16 -4.72
N LYS A 37 -11.99 14.15 -4.97
CA LYS A 37 -12.78 14.78 -3.90
C LYS A 37 -13.80 13.80 -3.30
N LYS A 38 -14.28 12.84 -4.09
CA LYS A 38 -15.28 11.86 -3.67
C LYS A 38 -14.60 10.71 -2.92
N ILE A 39 -15.07 10.46 -1.71
CA ILE A 39 -14.65 9.32 -0.88
C ILE A 39 -15.54 8.13 -1.25
N PRO A 40 -14.97 7.00 -1.71
CA PRO A 40 -15.70 5.76 -1.94
C PRO A 40 -16.44 5.31 -0.68
N SER A 41 -17.66 4.80 -0.82
CA SER A 41 -18.35 4.16 0.30
C SER A 41 -17.71 2.80 0.64
N GLY A 42 -18.00 2.24 1.82
CA GLY A 42 -17.53 0.89 2.18
C GLY A 42 -17.99 -0.18 1.16
N ASP A 43 -19.20 -0.03 0.62
CA ASP A 43 -19.70 -0.91 -0.44
C ASP A 43 -18.94 -0.73 -1.77
N ASP A 44 -18.57 0.50 -2.11
CA ASP A 44 -17.75 0.77 -3.31
C ASP A 44 -16.37 0.14 -3.17
N LEU A 45 -15.72 0.33 -2.01
CA LEU A 45 -14.42 -0.29 -1.71
C LEU A 45 -14.51 -1.81 -1.79
N THR A 46 -15.53 -2.40 -1.16
CA THR A 46 -15.74 -3.85 -1.18
C THR A 46 -15.87 -4.36 -2.61
N LYS A 47 -16.64 -3.68 -3.47
CA LYS A 47 -16.80 -4.06 -4.88
C LYS A 47 -15.50 -3.94 -5.67
N ILE A 48 -14.71 -2.89 -5.43
CA ILE A 48 -13.42 -2.67 -6.09
C ILE A 48 -12.45 -3.78 -5.69
N TYR A 49 -12.27 -4.03 -4.39
CA TYR A 49 -11.32 -5.04 -3.90
C TYR A 49 -11.73 -6.47 -4.22
N THR A 50 -13.03 -6.80 -4.16
CA THR A 50 -13.52 -8.15 -4.52
C THR A 50 -13.14 -8.51 -5.96
N ASN A 51 -13.31 -7.55 -6.88
CA ASN A 51 -13.04 -7.75 -8.31
C ASN A 51 -11.61 -7.39 -8.72
N TYR A 52 -10.75 -7.01 -7.78
CA TYR A 52 -9.40 -6.59 -8.11
C TYR A 52 -8.60 -7.78 -8.64
N PRO A 53 -7.91 -7.66 -9.80
CA PRO A 53 -7.12 -8.74 -10.36
C PRO A 53 -6.05 -9.19 -9.36
N ARG A 54 -6.14 -10.45 -8.92
CA ARG A 54 -5.17 -11.07 -8.03
C ARG A 54 -4.23 -11.94 -8.85
N PHE A 55 -2.97 -11.52 -8.92
CA PHE A 55 -1.95 -12.30 -9.60
C PHE A 55 -1.42 -13.37 -8.66
N THR A 56 -1.25 -14.59 -9.18
CA THR A 56 -0.63 -15.72 -8.46
C THR A 56 0.74 -16.09 -9.03
N SER A 57 1.17 -15.37 -10.07
CA SER A 57 2.49 -15.52 -10.69
C SER A 57 2.95 -14.19 -11.28
N LEU A 58 4.26 -14.02 -11.38
CA LEU A 58 4.89 -12.83 -11.93
C LEU A 58 5.46 -13.09 -13.33
N PRO A 59 5.28 -12.15 -14.27
CA PRO A 59 6.07 -12.16 -15.50
C PRO A 59 7.58 -12.09 -15.21
N PRO A 60 8.45 -12.72 -16.01
CA PRO A 60 9.90 -12.70 -15.79
C PRO A 60 10.50 -11.29 -15.68
N LEU A 61 9.96 -10.33 -16.42
CA LEU A 61 10.38 -8.93 -16.34
C LEU A 61 10.06 -8.30 -14.97
N THR A 62 8.91 -8.63 -14.39
CA THR A 62 8.53 -8.14 -13.05
C THR A 62 9.40 -8.76 -11.97
N VAL A 63 9.70 -10.06 -12.07
CA VAL A 63 10.67 -10.73 -11.19
C VAL A 63 12.01 -10.00 -11.25
N LYS A 64 12.53 -9.75 -12.46
CA LYS A 64 13.79 -9.01 -12.64
C LYS A 64 13.76 -7.65 -11.95
N ARG A 65 12.68 -6.87 -12.13
CA ARG A 65 12.53 -5.54 -11.49
C ARG A 65 12.48 -5.62 -9.96
N TYR A 66 11.81 -6.63 -9.41
CA TYR A 66 11.82 -6.84 -7.95
C TYR A 66 13.21 -7.15 -7.44
N HIS A 67 14.01 -7.96 -8.15
CA HIS A 67 15.40 -8.18 -7.78
C HIS A 67 16.25 -6.90 -7.87
N GLU A 68 16.08 -6.08 -8.90
CA GLU A 68 16.78 -4.78 -9.03
C GLU A 68 16.41 -3.79 -7.91
N LEU A 69 15.16 -3.82 -7.43
CA LEU A 69 14.74 -3.04 -6.25
C LEU A 69 15.38 -3.59 -4.99
N LEU A 70 15.36 -4.91 -4.80
CA LEU A 70 15.96 -5.57 -3.64
C LEU A 70 17.46 -5.33 -3.57
N ASP A 71 18.17 -5.29 -4.71
CA ASP A 71 19.60 -4.94 -4.77
C ASP A 71 19.90 -3.58 -4.14
N LYS A 72 19.03 -2.59 -4.39
CA LYS A 72 19.16 -1.24 -3.79
C LYS A 72 18.80 -1.24 -2.30
N MET A 73 18.05 -2.23 -1.84
CA MET A 73 17.59 -2.36 -0.46
C MET A 73 18.59 -3.11 0.43
N GLU A 74 19.46 -3.95 -0.16
CA GLU A 74 20.43 -4.78 0.57
C GLU A 74 21.30 -3.97 1.55
N SER A 75 21.73 -2.76 1.16
CA SER A 75 22.59 -1.91 1.99
C SER A 75 21.91 -1.37 3.25
N PHE A 76 20.58 -1.44 3.35
CA PHE A 76 19.84 -0.97 4.52
C PHE A 76 19.61 -2.08 5.56
N ARG A 77 19.99 -3.32 5.27
CA ARG A 77 19.83 -4.44 6.22
C ARG A 77 20.57 -4.20 7.52
N GLN A 78 19.85 -4.38 8.63
CA GLN A 78 20.36 -4.43 9.99
C GLN A 78 19.81 -5.67 10.69
N THR A 79 18.48 -5.86 10.63
CA THR A 79 17.74 -6.98 11.22
C THR A 79 17.24 -8.00 10.18
N ASN A 80 17.33 -7.67 8.89
CA ASN A 80 16.74 -8.34 7.74
C ASN A 80 15.20 -8.28 7.70
N ASN A 81 14.56 -7.44 8.50
CA ASN A 81 13.11 -7.32 8.48
C ASN A 81 12.67 -6.37 7.36
N LEU A 82 11.82 -6.86 6.45
CA LEU A 82 11.19 -6.09 5.39
C LEU A 82 9.68 -6.14 5.53
N LEU A 83 9.03 -4.98 5.51
CA LEU A 83 7.57 -4.85 5.49
C LEU A 83 7.11 -4.36 4.12
N ASP A 84 6.06 -4.98 3.56
CA ASP A 84 5.34 -4.44 2.40
C ASP A 84 3.90 -4.07 2.78
N LEU A 85 3.57 -2.77 2.72
CA LEU A 85 2.24 -2.26 3.01
C LEU A 85 1.33 -2.45 1.80
N GLY A 86 0.22 -3.16 1.96
CA GLY A 86 -0.66 -3.55 0.85
C GLY A 86 -0.05 -4.61 -0.04
N CYS A 87 0.45 -5.70 0.55
CA CYS A 87 1.28 -6.69 -0.13
C CYS A 87 0.53 -7.59 -1.13
N SER A 88 -0.79 -7.48 -1.23
CA SER A 88 -1.63 -8.35 -2.07
C SER A 88 -1.30 -9.83 -1.81
N ASN A 89 -1.14 -10.64 -2.85
CA ASN A 89 -0.75 -12.05 -2.76
C ASN A 89 0.75 -12.28 -2.40
N GLY A 90 1.48 -11.24 -1.98
CA GLY A 90 2.83 -11.38 -1.43
C GLY A 90 3.91 -11.72 -2.44
N LEU A 91 3.67 -11.52 -3.74
CA LEU A 91 4.62 -11.94 -4.79
C LEU A 91 5.98 -11.24 -4.69
N PHE A 92 6.02 -9.97 -4.29
CA PHE A 92 7.27 -9.26 -3.99
C PHE A 92 7.96 -9.86 -2.76
N LEU A 93 7.19 -10.14 -1.69
CA LEU A 93 7.68 -10.76 -0.46
C LEU A 93 8.23 -12.17 -0.72
N GLU A 94 7.69 -12.94 -1.66
CA GLU A 94 8.27 -14.22 -2.10
C GLU A 94 9.68 -14.02 -2.69
N CYS A 95 9.87 -13.04 -3.57
CA CYS A 95 11.19 -12.71 -4.12
C CYS A 95 12.16 -12.23 -3.02
N ALA A 96 11.69 -11.39 -2.09
CA ALA A 96 12.50 -10.91 -0.98
C ALA A 96 12.92 -12.06 -0.04
N LYS A 97 12.00 -12.97 0.28
CA LYS A 97 12.26 -14.16 1.11
C LYS A 97 13.32 -15.08 0.49
N GLN A 98 13.32 -15.25 -0.84
CA GLN A 98 14.36 -16.02 -1.54
C GLN A 98 15.76 -15.40 -1.39
N ARG A 99 15.87 -14.11 -1.10
CA ARG A 99 17.13 -13.41 -0.81
C ARG A 99 17.45 -13.37 0.69
N GLY A 100 16.72 -14.11 1.51
CA GLY A 100 16.95 -14.17 2.96
C GLY A 100 16.46 -12.93 3.73
N TRP A 101 15.48 -12.18 3.21
CA TRP A 101 14.73 -11.23 4.03
C TRP A 101 13.75 -11.97 4.95
N ASN A 102 13.59 -11.48 6.17
CA ASN A 102 12.47 -11.81 7.04
C ASN A 102 11.29 -10.91 6.66
N VAL A 103 10.27 -11.50 6.04
CA VAL A 103 9.23 -10.74 5.32
C VAL A 103 7.93 -10.64 6.11
N PHE A 104 7.37 -9.44 6.08
CA PHE A 104 6.09 -9.10 6.67
C PHE A 104 5.24 -8.33 5.66
N GLY A 105 3.93 -8.47 5.73
CA GLY A 105 3.01 -7.72 4.89
C GLY A 105 1.83 -7.15 5.68
N THR A 106 1.17 -6.13 5.13
CA THR A 106 -0.20 -5.78 5.52
C THR A 106 -1.12 -5.91 4.32
N GLU A 107 -2.35 -6.39 4.53
CA GLU A 107 -3.33 -6.54 3.45
C GLU A 107 -4.75 -6.44 4.00
N TYR A 108 -5.67 -5.92 3.18
CA TYR A 108 -7.09 -5.80 3.51
C TYR A 108 -7.86 -7.06 3.11
N ALA A 109 -7.59 -7.68 1.97
CA ALA A 109 -8.34 -8.84 1.49
C ALA A 109 -7.96 -10.13 2.24
N GLN A 110 -8.93 -10.78 2.91
CA GLN A 110 -8.66 -12.01 3.67
C GLN A 110 -8.12 -13.14 2.79
N GLU A 111 -8.64 -13.28 1.57
CA GLU A 111 -8.17 -14.28 0.61
C GLU A 111 -6.68 -14.13 0.28
N SER A 112 -6.19 -12.90 0.16
CA SER A 112 -4.76 -12.62 -0.09
C SER A 112 -3.89 -12.88 1.13
N ILE A 113 -4.40 -12.61 2.34
CA ILE A 113 -3.74 -12.99 3.60
C ILE A 113 -3.58 -14.50 3.68
N ASP A 114 -4.65 -15.25 3.40
CA ASP A 114 -4.65 -16.71 3.44
C ASP A 114 -3.71 -17.28 2.36
N TYR A 115 -3.67 -16.66 1.17
CA TYR A 115 -2.72 -17.01 0.12
C TYR A 115 -1.26 -16.83 0.58
N CYS A 116 -0.93 -15.71 1.22
CA CYS A 116 0.40 -15.44 1.75
C CYS A 116 0.78 -16.41 2.89
N ALA A 117 -0.18 -16.78 3.73
CA ALA A 117 0.04 -17.75 4.80
C ALA A 117 0.48 -19.12 4.24
N ASN A 118 -0.09 -19.56 3.11
CA ASN A 118 0.33 -20.78 2.42
C ASN A 118 1.76 -20.72 1.83
N LYS A 119 2.37 -19.53 1.81
CA LYS A 119 3.76 -19.28 1.39
C LYS A 119 4.70 -19.04 2.58
N ASP A 120 4.20 -19.27 3.80
CA ASP A 120 4.83 -18.92 5.07
C ASP A 120 5.29 -17.45 5.10
N ILE A 121 4.42 -16.54 4.65
CA ILE A 121 4.60 -15.09 4.72
C ILE A 121 3.66 -14.56 5.80
N LYS A 122 4.20 -13.83 6.77
CA LYS A 122 3.40 -13.26 7.86
C LYS A 122 2.72 -11.97 7.38
N VAL A 123 1.40 -12.01 7.20
CA VAL A 123 0.61 -10.84 6.78
C VAL A 123 -0.37 -10.45 7.87
N PHE A 124 -0.42 -9.16 8.19
CA PHE A 124 -1.36 -8.57 9.14
C PHE A 124 -2.55 -7.95 8.40
N LYS A 125 -3.73 -8.11 8.99
CA LYS A 125 -4.96 -7.49 8.49
C LYS A 125 -4.88 -5.98 8.68
N SER A 126 -4.88 -5.19 7.60
CA SER A 126 -4.54 -3.76 7.65
C SER A 126 -5.52 -2.90 8.44
N ASP A 127 -6.80 -3.26 8.47
CA ASP A 127 -7.84 -2.58 9.26
C ASP A 127 -7.94 -3.12 10.70
N GLN A 128 -7.09 -4.08 11.07
CA GLN A 128 -7.10 -4.77 12.38
C GLN A 128 -5.67 -5.07 12.86
N LEU A 129 -4.76 -4.09 12.71
CA LEU A 129 -3.37 -4.26 13.11
C LEU A 129 -3.26 -4.52 14.62
N PRO A 130 -2.65 -5.65 15.02
CA PRO A 130 -2.57 -6.01 16.43
C PRO A 130 -1.38 -5.34 17.12
N ASN A 131 -1.38 -5.24 18.45
CA ASN A 131 -0.36 -4.51 19.21
C ASN A 131 1.08 -5.03 18.99
N GLU A 132 1.25 -6.31 18.67
CA GLU A 132 2.56 -6.89 18.35
C GLU A 132 3.14 -6.37 17.04
N PHE A 133 2.31 -5.91 16.10
CA PHE A 133 2.79 -5.29 14.86
C PHE A 133 3.65 -4.06 15.19
N PHE A 134 3.16 -3.21 16.09
CA PHE A 134 3.85 -1.98 16.53
C PHE A 134 5.07 -2.23 17.43
N LYS A 135 5.34 -3.48 17.81
CA LYS A 135 6.57 -3.88 18.52
C LYS A 135 7.66 -4.34 17.55
N LEU A 136 7.34 -4.52 16.28
CA LEU A 136 8.30 -4.88 15.24
C LEU A 136 9.03 -3.63 14.75
N SER A 137 10.24 -3.85 14.23
CA SER A 137 11.01 -2.83 13.53
C SER A 137 11.46 -3.41 12.20
N PHE A 138 11.48 -2.57 11.18
CA PHE A 138 11.78 -2.94 9.81
C PHE A 138 12.94 -2.11 9.30
N ASP A 139 13.88 -2.77 8.63
CA ASP A 139 14.99 -2.08 7.97
C ASP A 139 14.50 -1.34 6.72
N VAL A 140 13.52 -1.93 6.05
CA VAL A 140 12.91 -1.43 4.82
C VAL A 140 11.40 -1.61 4.90
N VAL A 141 10.68 -0.54 4.56
CA VAL A 141 9.23 -0.55 4.32
C VAL A 141 8.98 -0.21 2.85
N THR A 142 8.24 -1.06 2.16
CA THR A 142 7.75 -0.83 0.80
C THR A 142 6.24 -0.62 0.77
N SER A 143 5.76 0.07 -0.26
CA SER A 143 4.34 0.24 -0.53
C SER A 143 4.19 0.49 -2.02
N PHE A 144 3.94 -0.58 -2.78
CA PHE A 144 3.86 -0.53 -4.24
C PHE A 144 2.42 -0.51 -4.72
N GLU A 145 2.05 0.47 -5.55
CA GLU A 145 0.70 0.60 -6.12
C GLU A 145 -0.39 0.67 -5.02
N VAL A 146 -0.17 1.50 -3.99
CA VAL A 146 -1.04 1.63 -2.80
C VAL A 146 -1.37 3.08 -2.49
N ILE A 147 -0.35 3.96 -2.42
CA ILE A 147 -0.51 5.36 -1.97
C ILE A 147 -1.49 6.19 -2.82
N GLU A 148 -1.70 5.78 -4.07
CA GLU A 148 -2.69 6.36 -4.99
C GLU A 148 -4.13 5.93 -4.70
N HIS A 149 -4.34 4.88 -3.90
CA HIS A 149 -5.63 4.28 -3.60
C HIS A 149 -6.16 4.64 -2.21
N ILE A 150 -5.34 5.22 -1.34
CA ILE A 150 -5.69 5.55 0.05
C ILE A 150 -6.37 6.92 0.16
N ASN A 151 -7.38 6.98 1.04
CA ASN A 151 -8.12 8.23 1.28
C ASN A 151 -7.38 9.18 2.24
N ASN A 152 -6.57 8.63 3.15
CA ASN A 152 -5.89 9.37 4.22
C ASN A 152 -4.39 9.01 4.26
N PRO A 153 -3.56 9.49 3.31
CA PRO A 153 -2.16 9.08 3.21
C PRO A 153 -1.33 9.34 4.46
N ASN A 154 -1.68 10.37 5.24
CA ASN A 154 -1.00 10.66 6.49
C ASN A 154 -1.26 9.61 7.58
N GLU A 155 -2.43 8.96 7.59
CA GLU A 155 -2.75 7.89 8.54
C GLU A 155 -1.91 6.64 8.22
N ASP A 156 -1.87 6.23 6.95
CA ASP A 156 -1.03 5.12 6.49
C ASP A 156 0.47 5.37 6.75
N LEU A 157 0.96 6.58 6.47
CA LEU A 157 2.35 6.95 6.74
C LEU A 157 2.66 6.97 8.24
N ALA A 158 1.69 7.27 9.11
CA ALA A 158 1.89 7.25 10.55
C ALA A 158 2.08 5.83 11.12
N LEU A 159 1.72 4.78 10.38
CA LEU A 159 1.94 3.38 10.80
C LEU A 159 3.42 3.00 10.87
N VAL A 160 4.29 3.74 10.18
CA VAL A 160 5.69 3.39 9.95
C VAL A 160 6.67 4.52 10.28
N ASN A 161 6.20 5.57 10.97
CA ASN A 161 7.01 6.68 11.48
C ASN A 161 7.24 6.59 12.99
#